data_AF-A0A4V1NLV2-F1
#
_entry.id   AF-A0A4V1NLV2-F1
#
_cell.length_a   1.000
_cell.length_b   1.000
_cell.length_c   1.000
_cell.angle_alpha   90.00
_cell.angle_beta   90.00
_cell.angle_gamma   90.00
#
_symmetry.space_group_name_H-M   'P 1'
#
loop_
_entity.id
_entity.type
_entity.pdbx_description
1 polymer ?
#
loop_
_entity_poly.entity_id
_entity_poly.type
_entity_poly.pdbx_seq_one_letter_code
_entity_poly.pdbx_strand_id
1 'polypeptide(L)'
;MLETRKVFIDTQSFVKAGLHFDGAAFRSFRKYCEANEFFHVSTSVVEREVKSKIALSVKDAINAIQTFRRKARLLSSLDDEQIKGLFEEISDDDIYKKSEDVFEEFMKACSTEVVEADQINAEELLSLYFETRPPFGEGKKKAEFPDAISILSLKSYLQNDEKIYIVSDDGDLKAFCDEEANFISVESLDKLLDIYTTHTSVRHQQVKQYFIDNEESIKQKITEFLEDCDVYNSSMWEDAEVDGGLSVLNLGNIEPSVLYIDDEESQITFDIDVEFEVTVIGPDFNNGIYDREDGRIYTFDSTLRTSIISTTYTVEVFLHYEFIDGELVNAKADGLYIAGTSGGIEVAVEENEPDWR
;
A
#
# COMPACT_ATOMS: atom_id res chain seq x y z
N MET A 1 7.68 -4.29 -23.57
CA MET A 1 7.88 -3.07 -24.38
C MET A 1 6.71 -2.15 -24.07
N LEU A 2 6.91 -0.83 -24.05
CA LEU A 2 5.82 0.12 -23.80
C LEU A 2 4.89 0.17 -25.03
N GLU A 3 3.61 -0.12 -24.83
CA GLU A 3 2.61 -0.23 -25.92
C GLU A 3 1.74 1.02 -26.06
N THR A 4 1.55 1.77 -24.97
CA THR A 4 0.74 2.99 -24.91
C THR A 4 1.20 3.89 -23.77
N ARG A 5 0.70 5.13 -23.76
CA ARG A 5 0.87 6.09 -22.67
C ARG A 5 -0.44 6.39 -21.93
N LYS A 6 -1.57 5.85 -22.39
CA LYS A 6 -2.85 5.96 -21.66
C LYS A 6 -2.85 4.95 -20.52
N VAL A 7 -3.24 5.41 -19.33
CA VAL A 7 -3.22 4.61 -18.11
C VAL A 7 -4.51 4.81 -17.35
N PHE A 8 -5.16 3.71 -17.00
CA PHE A 8 -6.27 3.66 -16.06
C PHE A 8 -5.81 2.97 -14.78
N ILE A 9 -6.11 3.59 -13.64
CA ILE A 9 -5.81 3.05 -12.32
C ILE A 9 -7.12 2.65 -11.66
N ASP A 10 -7.23 1.37 -11.32
CA ASP A 10 -8.39 0.82 -10.67
C ASP A 10 -8.53 1.29 -9.20
N THR A 11 -9.76 1.32 -8.68
CA THR A 11 -10.08 1.69 -7.30
C THR A 11 -9.24 0.88 -6.31
N GLN A 12 -9.05 -0.42 -6.57
CA GLN A 12 -8.26 -1.33 -5.73
C GLN A 12 -6.81 -0.85 -5.55
N SER A 13 -6.19 -0.28 -6.59
CA SER A 13 -4.82 0.24 -6.52
C SER A 13 -4.69 1.43 -5.57
N PHE A 14 -5.67 2.35 -5.55
CA PHE A 14 -5.69 3.46 -4.61
C PHE A 14 -5.90 3.00 -3.17
N VAL A 15 -6.77 2.01 -2.97
CA VAL A 15 -7.04 1.44 -1.63
C VAL A 15 -5.82 0.68 -1.11
N LYS A 16 -5.11 -0.10 -1.96
CA LYS A 16 -3.90 -0.82 -1.59
C LYS A 16 -2.77 0.13 -1.14
N ALA A 17 -2.70 1.31 -1.72
CA ALA A 17 -1.79 2.37 -1.29
C ALA A 17 -2.25 3.13 -0.03
N GLY A 18 -3.27 2.64 0.68
CA GLY A 18 -3.80 3.30 1.88
C GLY A 18 -4.46 4.65 1.61
N LEU A 19 -4.88 4.92 0.37
CA LEU A 19 -5.35 6.24 -0.08
C LEU A 19 -4.29 7.34 0.11
N HIS A 20 -3.01 6.97 0.16
CA HIS A 20 -1.89 7.90 0.19
C HIS A 20 -1.43 8.21 -1.23
N PHE A 21 -2.03 9.26 -1.81
CA PHE A 21 -1.71 9.74 -3.16
C PHE A 21 -0.30 10.33 -3.29
N ASP A 22 0.38 10.54 -2.17
CA ASP A 22 1.79 10.94 -2.11
C ASP A 22 2.74 9.76 -1.93
N GLY A 23 2.32 8.50 -2.09
CA GLY A 23 3.23 7.35 -2.10
C GLY A 23 4.25 7.41 -3.25
N ALA A 24 5.37 6.69 -3.13
CA ALA A 24 6.45 6.72 -4.12
C ALA A 24 6.01 6.51 -5.57
N ALA A 25 5.16 5.51 -5.80
CA ALA A 25 4.62 5.17 -7.11
C ALA A 25 3.75 6.30 -7.67
N PHE A 26 2.81 6.83 -6.87
CA PHE A 26 1.92 7.91 -7.29
C PHE A 26 2.67 9.22 -7.52
N ARG A 27 3.68 9.55 -6.70
CA ARG A 27 4.56 10.71 -6.95
C ARG A 27 5.29 10.58 -8.28
N SER A 28 5.84 9.39 -8.56
CA SER A 28 6.56 9.13 -9.82
C SER A 28 5.61 9.17 -11.02
N PHE A 29 4.45 8.54 -10.92
CA PHE A 29 3.40 8.60 -11.95
C PHE A 29 2.95 10.04 -12.22
N ARG A 30 2.70 10.82 -11.17
CA ARG A 30 2.36 12.25 -11.28
C ARG A 30 3.45 13.03 -12.01
N LYS A 31 4.73 12.85 -11.66
CA LYS A 31 5.85 13.49 -12.37
C LYS A 31 5.81 13.19 -13.87
N TYR A 32 5.55 11.94 -14.24
CA TYR A 32 5.44 11.56 -15.66
C TYR A 32 4.19 12.12 -16.34
N CYS A 33 3.05 12.24 -15.66
CA CYS A 33 1.89 12.93 -16.20
C CYS A 33 2.16 14.43 -16.41
N GLU A 34 2.77 15.10 -15.44
CA GLU A 34 3.17 16.51 -15.54
C GLU A 34 4.17 16.75 -16.70
N ALA A 35 5.01 15.75 -17.00
CA ALA A 35 5.91 15.75 -18.15
C ALA A 35 5.26 15.35 -19.49
N ASN A 36 3.96 15.05 -19.53
CA ASN A 36 3.22 14.51 -20.70
C ASN A 36 3.76 13.16 -21.22
N GLU A 37 4.35 12.37 -20.34
CA GLU A 37 4.84 11.02 -20.64
C GLU A 37 3.77 9.95 -20.40
N PHE A 38 2.82 10.20 -19.49
CA PHE A 38 1.61 9.41 -19.30
C PHE A 38 0.35 10.27 -19.35
N PHE A 39 -0.74 9.68 -19.82
CA PHE A 39 -2.08 10.28 -19.86
C PHE A 39 -3.01 9.46 -18.98
N HIS A 40 -3.36 10.01 -17.81
CA HIS A 40 -4.26 9.33 -16.90
C HIS A 40 -5.70 9.45 -17.39
N VAL A 41 -6.37 8.31 -17.55
CA VAL A 41 -7.79 8.21 -17.90
C VAL A 41 -8.47 7.48 -16.74
N SER A 42 -9.52 8.07 -16.20
CA SER A 42 -10.33 7.48 -15.13
C SER A 42 -11.80 7.42 -15.55
N THR A 43 -12.66 6.87 -14.71
CA THR A 43 -14.11 6.80 -14.95
C THR A 43 -14.85 7.49 -13.82
N SER A 44 -16.05 8.00 -14.09
CA SER A 44 -16.88 8.59 -13.03
C SER A 44 -17.33 7.57 -11.97
N VAL A 45 -17.20 6.28 -12.25
CA VAL A 45 -17.38 5.20 -11.27
C VAL A 45 -16.20 5.15 -10.30
N VAL A 46 -14.97 5.01 -10.80
CA VAL A 46 -13.76 4.96 -9.95
C VAL A 46 -13.65 6.22 -9.09
N GLU A 47 -13.92 7.40 -9.67
CA GLU A 47 -13.89 8.65 -8.92
C GLU A 47 -14.84 8.61 -7.70
N ARG A 48 -16.07 8.13 -7.89
CA ARG A 48 -17.07 8.02 -6.81
C ARG A 48 -16.70 6.96 -5.79
N GLU A 49 -16.12 5.85 -6.22
CA GLU A 49 -15.68 4.80 -5.31
C GLU A 49 -14.51 5.26 -4.44
N VAL A 50 -13.50 5.88 -5.03
CA VAL A 50 -12.36 6.42 -4.28
C VAL A 50 -12.83 7.49 -3.29
N LYS A 51 -13.69 8.42 -3.70
CA LYS A 51 -14.30 9.43 -2.79
C LYS A 51 -15.07 8.76 -1.64
N SER A 52 -15.84 7.71 -1.93
CA SER A 52 -16.55 6.93 -0.90
C SER A 52 -15.59 6.24 0.08
N LYS A 53 -14.49 5.68 -0.41
CA LYS A 53 -13.44 5.05 0.42
C LYS A 53 -12.72 6.07 1.30
N ILE A 54 -12.42 7.25 0.77
CA ILE A 54 -11.87 8.38 1.53
C ILE A 54 -12.83 8.75 2.66
N ALA A 55 -14.12 8.96 2.36
CA ALA A 55 -15.10 9.32 3.38
C ALA A 55 -15.21 8.25 4.50
N LEU A 56 -15.17 6.97 4.14
CA LEU A 56 -15.16 5.89 5.13
C LEU A 56 -13.89 5.92 6.01
N SER A 57 -12.71 6.06 5.40
CA SER A 57 -11.43 6.13 6.11
C SER A 57 -11.37 7.34 7.06
N VAL A 58 -11.81 8.51 6.59
CA VAL A 58 -11.91 9.73 7.40
C VAL A 58 -12.83 9.54 8.60
N LYS A 59 -14.00 8.91 8.39
CA LYS A 59 -14.93 8.63 9.48
C LYS A 59 -14.29 7.76 10.57
N ASP A 60 -13.58 6.71 10.17
CA ASP A 60 -12.91 5.82 11.10
C ASP A 60 -11.78 6.54 11.86
N ALA A 61 -11.01 7.40 11.17
CA ALA A 61 -10.00 8.24 11.79
C ALA A 61 -10.59 9.24 12.81
N ILE A 62 -11.71 9.91 12.48
CA ILE A 62 -12.41 10.81 13.40
C ILE A 62 -12.88 10.04 14.65
N ASN A 63 -13.45 8.86 14.49
CA ASN A 63 -13.88 8.02 15.62
C ASN A 63 -12.70 7.61 16.52
N ALA A 64 -11.54 7.31 15.92
CA ALA A 64 -10.32 7.00 16.65
C ALA A 64 -9.82 8.23 17.44
N ILE A 65 -9.76 9.41 16.81
CA ILE A 65 -9.38 10.67 17.46
C ILE A 65 -10.31 11.00 18.63
N GLN A 66 -11.63 10.88 18.45
CA GLN A 66 -12.61 11.11 19.52
C GLN A 66 -12.43 10.12 20.68
N THR A 67 -12.16 8.85 20.36
CA THR A 67 -11.88 7.82 21.37
C THR A 67 -10.60 8.13 22.15
N PHE A 68 -9.53 8.53 21.46
CA PHE A 68 -8.28 8.97 22.05
C PHE A 68 -8.51 10.16 22.99
N ARG A 69 -9.14 11.23 22.51
CA ARG A 69 -9.44 12.43 23.32
C ARG A 69 -10.25 12.12 24.57
N ARG A 70 -11.17 11.15 24.50
CA ARG A 70 -11.96 10.70 25.66
C ARG A 70 -11.10 9.96 26.69
N LYS A 71 -10.19 9.08 26.25
CA LYS A 71 -9.31 8.29 27.14
C LYS A 71 -8.15 9.13 27.70
N ALA A 72 -7.63 10.07 26.92
CA ALA A 72 -6.44 10.86 27.23
C ALA A 72 -6.75 12.20 27.92
N ARG A 73 -7.94 12.39 28.52
CA ARG A 73 -8.37 13.66 29.14
C ARG A 73 -7.41 14.22 30.20
N LEU A 74 -6.59 13.39 30.82
CA LEU A 74 -5.58 13.86 31.76
C LEU A 74 -4.49 14.67 31.05
N LEU A 75 -4.16 14.31 29.80
CA LEU A 75 -3.14 14.99 29.01
C LEU A 75 -3.58 16.40 28.59
N SER A 76 -4.88 16.66 28.41
CA SER A 76 -5.36 17.99 28.03
C SER A 76 -5.17 19.05 29.13
N SER A 77 -4.84 18.63 30.35
CA SER A 77 -4.53 19.52 31.47
C SER A 77 -3.05 19.92 31.54
N LEU A 78 -2.20 19.31 30.71
CA LEU A 78 -0.78 19.63 30.63
C LEU A 78 -0.58 20.94 29.86
N ASP A 79 0.27 21.82 30.40
CA ASP A 79 0.61 23.09 29.76
C ASP A 79 1.72 22.91 28.72
N ASP A 80 1.42 22.13 27.69
CA ASP A 80 2.31 21.82 26.57
C ASP A 80 1.59 22.10 25.24
N GLU A 81 2.18 22.91 24.36
CA GLU A 81 1.57 23.31 23.10
C GLU A 81 1.37 22.14 22.13
N GLN A 82 2.27 21.17 22.11
CA GLN A 82 2.15 19.98 21.25
C GLN A 82 0.97 19.11 21.71
N ILE A 83 0.81 18.98 23.04
CA ILE A 83 -0.28 18.21 23.63
C ILE A 83 -1.61 18.94 23.43
N LYS A 84 -1.66 20.26 23.60
CA LYS A 84 -2.89 21.05 23.37
C LYS A 84 -3.43 20.88 21.95
N GLY A 85 -2.56 20.83 20.94
CA GLY A 85 -2.94 20.60 19.54
C GLY A 85 -3.72 19.30 19.32
N LEU A 86 -3.41 18.23 20.08
CA LEU A 86 -4.12 16.94 19.97
C LEU A 86 -5.60 17.01 20.37
N PHE A 87 -5.98 18.02 21.16
CA PHE A 87 -7.34 18.24 21.64
C PHE A 87 -8.08 19.37 20.90
N GLU A 88 -7.46 20.03 19.92
CA GLU A 88 -8.12 21.06 19.13
C GLU A 88 -9.24 20.47 18.26
N GLU A 89 -10.44 20.99 18.38
CA GLU A 89 -11.56 20.58 17.53
C GLU A 89 -11.40 21.16 16.13
N ILE A 90 -11.04 20.30 15.19
CA ILE A 90 -11.19 20.55 13.76
C ILE A 90 -12.60 20.11 13.39
N SER A 91 -13.30 20.90 12.59
CA SER A 91 -14.62 20.51 12.08
C SER A 91 -14.52 19.22 11.26
N ASP A 92 -15.38 18.25 11.52
CA ASP A 92 -15.47 17.02 10.72
C ASP A 92 -15.58 17.37 9.23
N ASP A 93 -16.42 18.35 8.88
CA ASP A 93 -16.62 18.83 7.51
C ASP A 93 -15.31 19.33 6.86
N ASP A 94 -14.43 19.98 7.64
CA ASP A 94 -13.14 20.46 7.14
C ASP A 94 -12.17 19.30 6.90
N ILE A 95 -12.24 18.24 7.73
CA ILE A 95 -11.41 17.03 7.55
C ILE A 95 -11.87 16.29 6.29
N TYR A 96 -13.17 16.04 6.14
CA TYR A 96 -13.72 15.40 4.93
C TYR A 96 -13.30 16.17 3.67
N LYS A 97 -13.50 17.48 3.67
CA LYS A 97 -13.15 18.32 2.54
C LYS A 97 -11.66 18.25 2.20
N LYS A 98 -10.78 18.41 3.20
CA LYS A 98 -9.33 18.34 2.99
C LYS A 98 -8.91 16.97 2.45
N SER A 99 -9.50 15.88 2.92
CA SER A 99 -9.18 14.54 2.44
C SER A 99 -9.66 14.30 1.01
N GLU A 100 -10.81 14.84 0.62
CA GLU A 100 -11.27 14.84 -0.78
C GLU A 100 -10.38 15.71 -1.68
N ASP A 101 -9.97 16.90 -1.19
CA ASP A 101 -9.10 17.83 -1.92
C ASP A 101 -7.77 17.15 -2.33
N VAL A 102 -7.19 16.28 -1.51
CA VAL A 102 -5.94 15.55 -1.86
C VAL A 102 -6.13 14.67 -3.10
N PHE A 103 -7.26 13.96 -3.21
CA PHE A 103 -7.54 13.14 -4.39
C PHE A 103 -7.80 14.01 -5.61
N GLU A 104 -8.54 15.11 -5.47
CA GLU A 104 -8.79 16.05 -6.57
C GLU A 104 -7.51 16.73 -7.06
N GLU A 105 -6.59 17.06 -6.15
CA GLU A 105 -5.26 17.59 -6.46
C GLU A 105 -4.43 16.59 -7.25
N PHE A 106 -4.42 15.31 -6.86
CA PHE A 106 -3.78 14.25 -7.63
C PHE A 106 -4.36 14.15 -9.05
N MET A 107 -5.68 14.06 -9.17
CA MET A 107 -6.37 13.95 -10.46
C MET A 107 -6.07 15.14 -11.37
N LYS A 108 -6.05 16.35 -10.80
CA LYS A 108 -5.72 17.60 -11.50
C LYS A 108 -4.26 17.66 -11.93
N ALA A 109 -3.33 17.28 -11.05
CA ALA A 109 -1.90 17.26 -11.37
C ALA A 109 -1.60 16.29 -12.53
N CYS A 110 -2.29 15.15 -12.56
CA CYS A 110 -2.20 14.18 -13.64
C CYS A 110 -2.96 14.60 -14.93
N SER A 111 -3.62 15.76 -14.94
CA SER A 111 -4.52 16.19 -16.02
C SER A 111 -5.51 15.10 -16.44
N THR A 112 -6.10 14.44 -15.44
CA THR A 112 -6.88 13.21 -15.65
C THR A 112 -8.12 13.47 -16.49
N GLU A 113 -8.32 12.66 -17.52
CA GLU A 113 -9.57 12.62 -18.27
C GLU A 113 -10.56 11.66 -17.61
N VAL A 114 -11.72 12.17 -17.21
CA VAL A 114 -12.77 11.35 -16.57
C VAL A 114 -13.81 10.98 -17.62
N VAL A 115 -13.93 9.68 -17.90
CA VAL A 115 -14.90 9.12 -18.82
C VAL A 115 -16.20 8.83 -18.08
N GLU A 116 -17.30 9.40 -18.58
CA GLU A 116 -18.63 9.16 -18.04
C GLU A 116 -19.20 7.82 -18.52
N ALA A 117 -20.07 7.23 -17.69
CA ALA A 117 -20.75 5.96 -17.99
C ALA A 117 -21.96 6.12 -18.93
N ASP A 118 -22.09 7.25 -19.64
CA ASP A 118 -23.27 7.61 -20.41
C ASP A 118 -23.33 6.97 -21.81
N GLN A 119 -22.19 6.52 -22.34
CA GLN A 119 -22.08 5.88 -23.67
C GLN A 119 -22.08 4.34 -23.63
N ILE A 120 -22.28 3.73 -22.47
CA ILE A 120 -22.23 2.26 -22.33
C ILE A 120 -23.42 1.59 -23.01
N ASN A 121 -23.16 0.49 -23.73
CA ASN A 121 -24.20 -0.40 -24.22
C ASN A 121 -24.75 -1.29 -23.09
N ALA A 122 -25.95 -0.96 -22.60
CA ALA A 122 -26.60 -1.71 -21.52
C ALA A 122 -26.89 -3.18 -21.88
N GLU A 123 -27.19 -3.49 -23.13
CA GLU A 123 -27.42 -4.88 -23.55
C GLU A 123 -26.12 -5.69 -23.55
N GLU A 124 -24.98 -5.09 -23.92
CA GLU A 124 -23.66 -5.74 -23.81
C GLU A 124 -23.33 -6.01 -22.34
N LEU A 125 -23.50 -5.02 -21.45
CA LEU A 125 -23.29 -5.18 -20.00
C LEU A 125 -24.14 -6.31 -19.42
N LEU A 126 -25.42 -6.37 -19.77
CA LEU A 126 -26.33 -7.42 -19.29
C LEU A 126 -25.94 -8.79 -19.86
N SER A 127 -25.54 -8.87 -21.13
CA SER A 127 -25.04 -10.10 -21.75
C SER A 127 -23.81 -10.63 -21.01
N LEU A 128 -22.80 -9.79 -20.76
CA LEU A 128 -21.60 -10.19 -20.01
C LEU A 128 -21.96 -10.75 -18.63
N TYR A 129 -22.88 -10.08 -17.91
CA TYR A 129 -23.35 -10.52 -16.60
C TYR A 129 -24.07 -11.88 -16.63
N PHE A 130 -25.05 -12.06 -17.52
CA PHE A 130 -25.84 -13.30 -17.58
C PHE A 130 -25.04 -14.48 -18.13
N GLU A 131 -24.07 -14.22 -19.02
CA GLU A 131 -23.19 -15.22 -19.60
C GLU A 131 -21.98 -15.54 -18.71
N THR A 132 -21.75 -14.78 -17.63
CA THR A 132 -20.57 -14.95 -16.74
C THR A 132 -19.26 -14.78 -17.50
N ARG A 133 -19.22 -13.74 -18.34
CA ARG A 133 -18.00 -13.37 -19.05
C ARG A 133 -17.30 -12.23 -18.31
N PRO A 134 -15.97 -12.14 -18.41
CA PRO A 134 -15.22 -11.03 -17.86
C PRO A 134 -15.84 -9.68 -18.25
N PRO A 135 -15.90 -8.70 -17.34
CA PRO A 135 -15.29 -8.71 -16.00
C PRO A 135 -16.20 -9.30 -14.90
N PHE A 136 -17.15 -10.19 -15.24
CA PHE A 136 -17.95 -10.92 -14.25
C PHE A 136 -17.41 -12.33 -13.99
N GLY A 137 -17.07 -12.61 -12.74
CA GLY A 137 -16.48 -13.88 -12.29
C GLY A 137 -17.49 -14.94 -11.79
N GLU A 138 -16.98 -16.10 -11.38
CA GLU A 138 -17.78 -17.12 -10.67
C GLU A 138 -18.01 -16.70 -9.21
N GLY A 139 -19.11 -16.00 -8.91
CA GLY A 139 -19.44 -15.68 -7.52
C GLY A 139 -20.34 -14.47 -7.31
N LYS A 140 -19.82 -13.44 -6.61
CA LYS A 140 -20.56 -12.22 -6.20
C LYS A 140 -20.74 -11.24 -7.38
N LYS A 141 -21.29 -11.72 -8.50
CA LYS A 141 -21.52 -10.98 -9.77
C LYS A 141 -22.19 -9.61 -9.66
N LYS A 142 -22.90 -9.34 -8.56
CA LYS A 142 -23.55 -8.04 -8.33
C LYS A 142 -22.59 -6.96 -7.83
N ALA A 143 -21.49 -7.35 -7.20
CA ALA A 143 -20.48 -6.43 -6.70
C ALA A 143 -19.54 -5.93 -7.82
N GLU A 144 -19.47 -6.66 -8.93
CA GLU A 144 -18.60 -6.40 -10.09
C GLU A 144 -19.22 -5.42 -11.12
N PHE A 145 -20.46 -4.96 -10.91
CA PHE A 145 -21.08 -3.99 -11.82
C PHE A 145 -20.31 -2.66 -11.94
N PRO A 146 -19.79 -2.05 -10.85
CA PRO A 146 -18.95 -0.86 -10.95
C PRO A 146 -17.74 -1.09 -11.88
N ASP A 147 -17.03 -2.20 -11.72
CA ASP A 147 -15.85 -2.54 -12.52
C ASP A 147 -16.23 -2.75 -13.99
N ALA A 148 -17.33 -3.48 -14.23
CA ALA A 148 -17.87 -3.68 -15.57
C ALA A 148 -18.27 -2.36 -16.25
N ILE A 149 -18.91 -1.45 -15.51
CA ILE A 149 -19.30 -0.14 -16.02
C ILE A 149 -18.04 0.69 -16.33
N SER A 150 -17.02 0.68 -15.47
CA SER A 150 -15.74 1.36 -15.69
C SER A 150 -15.07 0.91 -16.98
N ILE A 151 -14.87 -0.40 -17.12
CA ILE A 151 -14.18 -0.97 -18.26
C ILE A 151 -14.95 -0.76 -19.58
N LEU A 152 -16.28 -0.93 -19.57
CA LEU A 152 -17.08 -0.66 -20.77
C LEU A 152 -17.14 0.82 -21.13
N SER A 153 -17.04 1.73 -20.15
CA SER A 153 -16.88 3.17 -20.40
C SER A 153 -15.58 3.44 -21.14
N LEU A 154 -14.47 2.86 -20.67
CA LEU A 154 -13.17 2.96 -21.34
C LEU A 154 -13.22 2.36 -22.75
N LYS A 155 -13.88 1.22 -22.93
CA LYS A 155 -14.02 0.56 -24.25
C LYS A 155 -14.76 1.45 -25.24
N SER A 156 -15.77 2.17 -24.77
CA SER A 156 -16.55 3.12 -25.58
C SER A 156 -15.78 4.42 -25.87
N TYR A 157 -14.84 4.79 -24.99
CA TYR A 157 -14.00 5.97 -25.11
C TYR A 157 -12.82 5.77 -26.09
N LEU A 158 -12.19 4.60 -26.08
CA LEU A 158 -11.03 4.31 -26.92
C LEU A 158 -11.42 4.22 -28.40
N GLN A 159 -10.56 4.75 -29.27
CA GLN A 159 -10.65 4.50 -30.71
C GLN A 159 -10.13 3.09 -31.03
N ASN A 160 -10.53 2.52 -32.18
CA ASN A 160 -10.24 1.12 -32.54
C ASN A 160 -8.76 0.73 -32.48
N ASP A 161 -7.83 1.66 -32.68
CA ASP A 161 -6.38 1.44 -32.67
C ASP A 161 -5.69 1.94 -31.39
N GLU A 162 -6.41 2.58 -30.48
CA GLU A 162 -5.85 3.05 -29.22
C GLU A 162 -5.80 1.93 -28.18
N LYS A 163 -4.69 1.88 -27.43
CA LYS A 163 -4.54 0.96 -26.31
C LYS A 163 -4.48 1.71 -24.98
N ILE A 164 -4.82 1.03 -23.89
CA ILE A 164 -4.72 1.54 -22.53
C ILE A 164 -4.10 0.50 -21.59
N TYR A 165 -3.27 0.95 -20.65
CA TYR A 165 -2.85 0.12 -19.52
C TYR A 165 -3.91 0.14 -18.43
N ILE A 166 -4.33 -1.03 -17.96
CA ILE A 166 -5.23 -1.21 -16.81
C ILE A 166 -4.38 -1.65 -15.63
N VAL A 167 -4.21 -0.75 -14.65
CA VAL A 167 -3.48 -1.02 -13.42
C VAL A 167 -4.43 -1.60 -12.38
N SER A 168 -4.42 -2.92 -12.23
CA SER A 168 -5.22 -3.66 -11.27
C SER A 168 -4.64 -5.06 -11.02
N ASP A 169 -4.77 -5.53 -9.79
CA ASP A 169 -4.47 -6.92 -9.40
C ASP A 169 -5.75 -7.80 -9.40
N ASP A 170 -6.87 -7.28 -9.90
CA ASP A 170 -8.13 -8.00 -9.98
C ASP A 170 -8.11 -9.03 -11.14
N GLY A 171 -8.41 -10.28 -10.79
CA GLY A 171 -8.40 -11.41 -11.73
C GLY A 171 -9.46 -11.32 -12.82
N ASP A 172 -10.63 -10.76 -12.52
CA ASP A 172 -11.73 -10.61 -13.49
C ASP A 172 -11.42 -9.48 -14.49
N LEU A 173 -10.81 -8.38 -14.02
CA LEU A 173 -10.31 -7.32 -14.89
C LEU A 173 -9.16 -7.79 -15.80
N LYS A 174 -8.25 -8.61 -15.25
CA LYS A 174 -7.19 -9.23 -16.04
C LYS A 174 -7.76 -10.14 -17.13
N ALA A 175 -8.74 -10.98 -16.78
CA ALA A 175 -9.41 -11.85 -17.73
C ALA A 175 -10.12 -11.06 -18.85
N PHE A 176 -10.68 -9.88 -18.55
CA PHE A 176 -11.24 -9.00 -19.56
C PHE A 176 -10.16 -8.47 -20.52
N CYS A 177 -9.02 -8.03 -19.98
CA CYS A 177 -7.91 -7.54 -20.80
C CYS A 177 -7.35 -8.64 -21.73
N ASP A 178 -7.36 -9.90 -21.30
CA ASP A 178 -6.93 -11.03 -22.13
C ASP A 178 -7.86 -11.27 -23.34
N GLU A 179 -9.14 -10.89 -23.24
CA GLU A 179 -10.12 -11.00 -24.34
C GLU A 179 -10.11 -9.77 -25.29
N GLU A 180 -9.63 -8.61 -24.82
CA GLU A 180 -9.73 -7.33 -25.52
C GLU A 180 -8.35 -6.74 -25.82
N ALA A 181 -7.92 -6.81 -27.09
CA ALA A 181 -6.56 -6.46 -27.50
C ALA A 181 -6.14 -4.98 -27.28
N ASN A 182 -7.11 -4.09 -27.06
CA ASN A 182 -6.89 -2.68 -26.74
C ASN A 182 -6.56 -2.46 -25.24
N PHE A 183 -6.76 -3.46 -24.39
CA PHE A 183 -6.59 -3.36 -22.94
C PHE A 183 -5.38 -4.18 -22.52
N ILE A 184 -4.46 -3.56 -21.78
CA ILE A 184 -3.23 -4.21 -21.35
C ILE A 184 -3.20 -4.24 -19.83
N SER A 185 -3.39 -5.42 -19.25
CA SER A 185 -3.36 -5.60 -17.80
C SER A 185 -1.93 -5.44 -17.25
N VAL A 186 -1.81 -4.70 -16.16
CA VAL A 186 -0.60 -4.60 -15.33
C VAL A 186 -1.01 -4.67 -13.86
N GLU A 187 -0.35 -5.54 -13.11
CA GLU A 187 -0.71 -5.88 -11.72
C GLU A 187 -0.55 -4.73 -10.71
N SER A 188 0.33 -3.76 -11.00
CA SER A 188 0.55 -2.61 -10.12
C SER A 188 1.13 -1.41 -10.84
N LEU A 189 1.00 -0.24 -10.21
CA LEU A 189 1.58 1.00 -10.71
C LEU A 189 3.11 0.90 -10.77
N ASP A 190 3.72 0.20 -9.82
CA ASP A 190 5.17 -0.01 -9.76
C ASP A 190 5.68 -0.75 -11.00
N LYS A 191 4.97 -1.81 -11.41
CA LYS A 191 5.32 -2.58 -12.61
C LYS A 191 5.11 -1.78 -13.89
N LEU A 192 4.08 -0.93 -13.95
CA LEU A 192 3.89 -0.02 -15.09
C LEU A 192 5.06 0.96 -15.21
N LEU A 193 5.48 1.57 -14.10
CA LEU A 193 6.61 2.49 -14.07
C LEU A 193 7.92 1.76 -14.41
N ASP A 194 8.09 0.53 -13.95
CA ASP A 194 9.21 -0.33 -14.30
C ASP A 194 9.26 -0.62 -15.82
N ILE A 195 8.13 -0.95 -16.44
CA ILE A 195 8.00 -1.15 -17.89
C ILE A 195 8.38 0.13 -18.64
N TYR A 196 7.92 1.28 -18.15
CA TYR A 196 8.21 2.57 -18.77
C TYR A 196 9.70 2.91 -18.68
N THR A 197 10.31 2.81 -17.51
CA THR A 197 11.74 3.12 -17.33
C THR A 197 12.64 2.14 -18.07
N THR A 198 12.24 0.87 -18.21
CA THR A 198 12.90 -0.11 -19.09
C THR A 198 12.98 0.39 -20.53
N HIS A 199 11.92 1.05 -21.01
CA HIS A 199 11.83 1.54 -22.38
C HIS A 199 12.52 2.90 -22.58
N THR A 200 12.50 3.77 -21.57
CA THR A 200 12.95 5.16 -21.72
C THR A 200 14.35 5.43 -21.22
N SER A 201 14.95 4.55 -20.41
CA SER A 201 16.26 4.77 -19.83
C SER A 201 17.24 3.63 -20.11
N VAL A 202 18.39 3.99 -20.69
CA VAL A 202 19.53 3.06 -20.87
C VAL A 202 20.15 2.61 -19.54
N ARG A 203 19.87 3.35 -18.45
CA ARG A 203 20.39 3.06 -17.10
C ARG A 203 19.62 1.97 -16.39
N HIS A 204 18.36 1.72 -16.79
CA HIS A 204 17.45 0.81 -16.09
C HIS A 204 18.09 -0.55 -15.82
N GLN A 205 18.75 -1.15 -16.82
CA GLN A 205 19.38 -2.46 -16.66
C GLN A 205 20.54 -2.42 -15.65
N GLN A 206 21.32 -1.35 -15.61
CA GLN A 206 22.41 -1.20 -14.65
C GLN A 206 21.89 -0.95 -13.22
N VAL A 207 20.79 -0.20 -13.08
CA VAL A 207 20.10 -0.05 -11.80
C VAL A 207 19.60 -1.40 -11.30
N LYS A 208 18.92 -2.21 -12.14
CA LYS A 208 18.51 -3.57 -11.76
C LYS A 208 19.70 -4.46 -11.39
N GLN A 209 20.79 -4.37 -12.15
CA GLN A 209 22.01 -5.15 -11.89
C GLN A 209 22.65 -4.79 -10.55
N TYR A 210 22.62 -3.51 -10.14
CA TYR A 210 23.11 -3.09 -8.83
C TYR A 210 22.44 -3.85 -7.69
N PHE A 211 21.12 -4.05 -7.74
CA PHE A 211 20.38 -4.79 -6.71
C PHE A 211 20.69 -6.28 -6.70
N ILE A 212 21.02 -6.87 -7.86
CA ILE A 212 21.48 -8.26 -7.95
C ILE A 212 22.87 -8.40 -7.33
N ASP A 213 23.79 -7.50 -7.70
CA ASP A 213 25.19 -7.58 -7.26
C ASP A 213 25.37 -7.25 -5.77
N ASN A 214 24.45 -6.45 -5.21
CA ASN A 214 24.49 -5.98 -3.83
C ASN A 214 23.36 -6.55 -2.95
N GLU A 215 22.70 -7.63 -3.40
CA GLU A 215 21.53 -8.21 -2.71
C GLU A 215 21.79 -8.46 -1.22
N GLU A 216 22.91 -9.11 -0.89
CA GLU A 216 23.32 -9.42 0.49
C GLU A 216 23.50 -8.15 1.33
N SER A 217 24.13 -7.11 0.77
CA SER A 217 24.34 -5.85 1.49
C SER A 217 23.02 -5.11 1.73
N ILE A 218 22.07 -5.21 0.80
CA ILE A 218 20.75 -4.59 0.94
C ILE A 218 19.93 -5.35 1.98
N LYS A 219 19.95 -6.69 1.93
CA LYS A 219 19.33 -7.55 2.94
C LYS A 219 19.87 -7.27 4.34
N GLN A 220 21.18 -7.11 4.49
CA GLN A 220 21.77 -6.70 5.77
C GLN A 220 21.23 -5.36 6.27
N LYS A 221 21.12 -4.34 5.40
CA LYS A 221 20.54 -3.04 5.77
C LYS A 221 19.07 -3.16 6.18
N ILE A 222 18.29 -4.02 5.51
CA ILE A 222 16.89 -4.29 5.87
C ILE A 222 16.81 -4.94 7.25
N THR A 223 17.66 -5.95 7.52
CA THR A 223 17.75 -6.58 8.84
C THR A 223 18.09 -5.57 9.93
N GLU A 224 19.16 -4.79 9.74
CA GLU A 224 19.56 -3.77 10.71
C GLU A 224 18.46 -2.74 10.96
N PHE A 225 17.73 -2.33 9.90
CA PHE A 225 16.62 -1.41 10.02
C PHE A 225 15.46 -1.99 10.84
N LEU A 226 15.04 -3.23 10.55
CA LEU A 226 13.92 -3.87 11.22
C LEU A 226 14.23 -4.20 12.69
N GLU A 227 15.45 -4.63 12.98
CA GLU A 227 15.89 -4.93 14.36
C GLU A 227 16.07 -3.67 15.22
N ASP A 228 16.26 -2.49 14.61
CA ASP A 228 16.32 -1.19 15.31
C ASP A 228 14.92 -0.56 15.52
N CYS A 229 13.87 -1.13 14.92
CA CYS A 229 12.51 -0.64 15.12
C CYS A 229 11.99 -1.01 16.52
N ASP A 230 11.23 -0.10 17.13
CA ASP A 230 10.45 -0.44 18.31
C ASP A 230 9.39 -1.49 17.97
N VAL A 231 9.21 -2.48 18.85
CA VAL A 231 8.25 -3.57 18.67
C VAL A 231 7.31 -3.63 19.86
N TYR A 232 6.01 -3.75 19.60
CA TYR A 232 4.98 -3.73 20.63
C TYR A 232 4.04 -4.90 20.47
N ASN A 233 3.69 -5.53 21.60
CA ASN A 233 2.71 -6.60 21.63
C ASN A 233 1.30 -6.02 21.81
N SER A 234 0.42 -6.30 20.86
CA SER A 234 -0.98 -5.87 20.79
C SER A 234 -1.89 -7.12 20.75
N SER A 235 -1.64 -8.02 21.69
CA SER A 235 -2.42 -9.24 21.88
C SER A 235 -3.45 -9.08 23.00
N MET A 236 -4.26 -10.12 23.24
CA MET A 236 -5.17 -10.19 24.38
C MET A 236 -4.47 -10.57 25.69
N TRP A 237 -3.17 -10.87 25.64
CA TRP A 237 -2.36 -11.16 26.83
C TRP A 237 -2.11 -9.86 27.60
N GLU A 238 -3.00 -9.58 28.56
CA GLU A 238 -2.97 -8.36 29.37
C GLU A 238 -1.61 -8.19 30.08
N ASP A 239 -1.08 -6.97 30.03
CA ASP A 239 0.22 -6.58 30.59
C ASP A 239 1.45 -7.32 30.02
N ALA A 240 1.33 -7.96 28.85
CA ALA A 240 2.45 -8.58 28.17
C ALA A 240 3.18 -7.60 27.23
N GLU A 241 4.51 -7.59 27.28
CA GLU A 241 5.39 -6.69 26.52
C GLU A 241 6.49 -7.47 25.78
N VAL A 242 7.05 -6.85 24.75
CA VAL A 242 8.16 -7.45 23.99
C VAL A 242 9.44 -7.40 24.81
N ASP A 243 10.13 -8.54 24.92
CA ASP A 243 11.43 -8.69 25.57
C ASP A 243 12.53 -8.76 24.50
N GLY A 244 13.28 -7.67 24.34
CA GLY A 244 14.47 -7.64 23.49
C GLY A 244 14.26 -7.32 22.00
N GLY A 245 13.05 -6.93 21.59
CA GLY A 245 12.73 -6.54 20.21
C GLY A 245 12.42 -7.73 19.29
N LEU A 246 12.72 -7.58 18.00
CA LEU A 246 12.63 -8.66 17.01
C LEU A 246 14.02 -9.05 16.51
N SER A 247 14.15 -10.29 16.04
CA SER A 247 15.34 -10.76 15.32
C SER A 247 14.95 -11.35 13.96
N VAL A 248 15.54 -10.83 12.88
CA VAL A 248 15.20 -11.28 11.53
C VAL A 248 15.85 -12.63 11.26
N LEU A 249 15.03 -13.64 10.96
CA LEU A 249 15.48 -15.01 10.67
C LEU A 249 15.74 -15.21 9.18
N ASN A 250 14.84 -14.70 8.34
CA ASN A 250 14.92 -14.89 6.89
C ASN A 250 14.31 -13.72 6.13
N LEU A 251 14.87 -13.44 4.96
CA LEU A 251 14.40 -12.44 4.02
C LEU A 251 14.18 -13.11 2.66
N GLY A 252 13.03 -12.79 2.04
CA GLY A 252 12.64 -13.25 0.72
C GLY A 252 13.54 -12.72 -0.41
N ASN A 253 13.12 -12.95 -1.64
CA ASN A 253 13.85 -12.46 -2.81
C ASN A 253 13.57 -10.97 -3.04
N ILE A 254 14.58 -10.24 -3.52
CA ILE A 254 14.42 -8.84 -3.91
C ILE A 254 14.06 -8.78 -5.39
N GLU A 255 12.84 -8.34 -5.69
CA GLU A 255 12.38 -8.07 -7.05
C GLU A 255 12.18 -6.57 -7.27
N PRO A 256 13.25 -5.82 -7.60
CA PRO A 256 13.19 -4.36 -7.66
C PRO A 256 12.30 -3.89 -8.81
N SER A 257 11.45 -2.91 -8.57
CA SER A 257 10.73 -2.13 -9.57
C SER A 257 11.23 -0.69 -9.56
N VAL A 258 11.66 -0.20 -10.73
CA VAL A 258 12.21 1.15 -10.86
C VAL A 258 11.10 2.14 -11.19
N LEU A 259 10.77 2.98 -10.21
CA LEU A 259 9.69 3.94 -10.26
C LEU A 259 10.09 5.21 -11.02
N TYR A 260 11.34 5.64 -10.84
CA TYR A 260 11.89 6.86 -11.44
C TYR A 260 13.38 6.71 -11.69
N ILE A 261 13.86 7.31 -12.78
CA ILE A 261 15.28 7.39 -13.14
C ILE A 261 15.55 8.75 -13.78
N ASP A 262 16.59 9.44 -13.31
CA ASP A 262 17.16 10.59 -14.00
C ASP A 262 18.68 10.43 -14.24
N ASP A 263 19.43 11.52 -14.17
CA ASP A 263 20.88 11.55 -14.40
C ASP A 263 21.70 11.38 -13.10
N GLU A 264 21.11 11.60 -11.93
CA GLU A 264 21.79 11.64 -10.63
C GLU A 264 21.20 10.62 -9.62
N GLU A 265 19.93 10.26 -9.78
CA GLU A 265 19.23 9.36 -8.88
C GLU A 265 18.27 8.40 -9.59
N SER A 266 17.91 7.34 -8.88
CA SER A 266 16.75 6.53 -9.19
C SER A 266 15.99 6.18 -7.91
N GLN A 267 14.67 6.04 -8.07
CA GLN A 267 13.78 5.60 -7.01
C GLN A 267 13.31 4.18 -7.32
N ILE A 268 13.52 3.27 -6.37
CA ILE A 268 13.23 1.85 -6.50
C ILE A 268 12.27 1.44 -5.37
N THR A 269 11.37 0.53 -5.68
CA THR A 269 10.52 -0.13 -4.68
C THR A 269 10.53 -1.64 -4.89
N PHE A 270 10.34 -2.42 -3.82
CA PHE A 270 10.05 -3.84 -3.89
C PHE A 270 9.37 -4.32 -2.61
N ASP A 271 8.59 -5.38 -2.73
CA ASP A 271 8.08 -6.11 -1.57
C ASP A 271 9.08 -7.19 -1.16
N ILE A 272 9.24 -7.39 0.14
CA ILE A 272 10.10 -8.43 0.72
C ILE A 272 9.34 -9.17 1.82
N ASP A 273 9.30 -10.50 1.68
CA ASP A 273 8.80 -11.37 2.74
C ASP A 273 9.85 -11.47 3.84
N VAL A 274 9.43 -11.29 5.08
CA VAL A 274 10.28 -11.30 6.27
C VAL A 274 9.75 -12.31 7.26
N GLU A 275 10.62 -13.20 7.70
CA GLU A 275 10.38 -14.07 8.84
C GLU A 275 11.24 -13.58 10.00
N PHE A 276 10.62 -13.25 11.13
CA PHE A 276 11.34 -12.79 12.32
C PHE A 276 10.82 -13.48 13.58
N GLU A 277 11.71 -13.59 14.56
CA GLU A 277 11.41 -14.08 15.90
C GLU A 277 11.17 -12.89 16.82
N VAL A 278 10.14 -12.99 17.67
CA VAL A 278 9.88 -12.05 18.75
C VAL A 278 9.61 -12.82 20.04
N THR A 279 10.16 -12.34 21.15
CA THR A 279 9.87 -12.87 22.49
C THR A 279 9.04 -11.87 23.26
N VAL A 280 7.95 -12.34 23.87
CA VAL A 280 7.03 -11.56 24.69
C VAL A 280 7.03 -12.13 26.09
N ILE A 281 7.18 -11.24 27.08
CA ILE A 281 7.08 -11.55 28.50
C ILE A 281 5.76 -11.01 29.03
N GLY A 282 5.07 -11.80 29.82
CA GLY A 282 3.82 -11.37 30.43
C GLY A 282 3.45 -12.18 31.66
N PRO A 283 2.33 -11.85 32.31
CA PRO A 283 1.84 -12.56 33.48
C PRO A 283 1.51 -14.02 33.15
N ASP A 284 1.90 -14.96 34.01
CA ASP A 284 1.57 -16.39 33.84
C ASP A 284 0.13 -16.68 34.30
N PHE A 285 -0.86 -16.49 33.42
CA PHE A 285 -2.26 -16.79 33.75
C PHE A 285 -2.54 -18.29 33.77
N ASN A 286 -1.73 -19.11 33.08
CA ASN A 286 -1.84 -20.57 33.13
C ASN A 286 -1.64 -21.14 34.54
N ASN A 287 -0.73 -20.54 35.33
CA ASN A 287 -0.51 -20.89 36.74
C ASN A 287 -1.17 -19.90 37.71
N GLY A 288 -1.98 -18.98 37.20
CA GLY A 288 -2.69 -17.97 37.98
C GLY A 288 -3.76 -18.56 38.90
N ILE A 289 -4.02 -17.88 40.03
CA ILE A 289 -5.05 -18.26 40.99
C ILE A 289 -6.31 -17.42 40.73
N TYR A 290 -7.43 -18.08 40.43
CA TYR A 290 -8.70 -17.41 40.27
C TYR A 290 -9.34 -17.04 41.62
N ASP A 291 -9.52 -15.75 41.85
CA ASP A 291 -10.29 -15.25 43.00
C ASP A 291 -11.76 -15.04 42.61
N ARG A 292 -12.65 -15.74 43.33
CA ARG A 292 -14.10 -15.67 43.10
C ARG A 292 -14.73 -14.40 43.65
N GLU A 293 -14.14 -13.77 44.66
CA GLU A 293 -14.66 -12.53 45.25
C GLU A 293 -14.43 -11.34 44.30
N ASP A 294 -13.25 -11.29 43.69
CA ASP A 294 -12.88 -10.22 42.75
C ASP A 294 -13.22 -10.53 41.28
N GLY A 295 -13.48 -11.79 40.96
CA GLY A 295 -13.82 -12.24 39.61
C GLY A 295 -12.66 -12.09 38.61
N ARG A 296 -11.41 -12.21 39.08
CA ARG A 296 -10.17 -12.03 38.30
C ARG A 296 -9.12 -13.08 38.68
N ILE A 297 -8.17 -13.31 37.77
CA ILE A 297 -7.01 -14.18 38.02
C ILE A 297 -5.87 -13.31 38.56
N TYR A 298 -5.25 -13.75 39.65
CA TYR A 298 -4.02 -13.17 40.17
C TYR A 298 -2.83 -14.04 39.75
N THR A 299 -1.80 -13.40 39.20
CA THR A 299 -0.54 -14.01 38.79
C THR A 299 0.59 -13.49 39.69
N PHE A 300 1.57 -14.34 39.99
CA PHE A 300 2.72 -13.98 40.85
C PHE A 300 4.06 -14.14 40.14
N ASP A 301 4.07 -14.82 39.00
CA ASP A 301 5.22 -15.07 38.15
C ASP A 301 4.92 -14.60 36.73
N SER A 302 5.97 -14.40 35.95
CA SER A 302 5.92 -14.10 34.52
C SER A 302 6.34 -15.31 33.70
N THR A 303 5.80 -15.45 32.50
CA THR A 303 6.23 -16.44 31.52
C THR A 303 6.66 -15.77 30.22
N LEU A 304 7.48 -16.47 29.44
CA LEU A 304 8.00 -16.02 28.16
C LEU A 304 7.34 -16.82 27.03
N ARG A 305 6.99 -16.14 25.94
CA ARG A 305 6.56 -16.75 24.70
C ARG A 305 7.38 -16.21 23.54
N THR A 306 7.97 -17.12 22.79
CA THR A 306 8.68 -16.82 21.55
C THR A 306 7.84 -17.30 20.38
N SER A 307 7.58 -16.42 19.42
CA SER A 307 6.82 -16.71 18.21
C SER A 307 7.61 -16.28 16.98
N ILE A 308 7.45 -17.05 15.90
CA ILE A 308 7.97 -16.71 14.58
C ILE A 308 6.81 -16.14 13.77
N ILE A 309 7.00 -14.94 13.24
CA ILE A 309 6.01 -14.20 12.47
C ILE A 309 6.54 -14.03 11.05
N SER A 310 5.68 -14.29 10.07
CA SER A 310 5.94 -14.02 8.66
C SER A 310 5.05 -12.88 8.19
N THR A 311 5.64 -11.85 7.59
CA THR A 311 4.92 -10.71 7.03
C THR A 311 5.67 -10.17 5.81
N THR A 312 4.98 -9.39 4.97
CA THR A 312 5.57 -8.75 3.80
C THR A 312 5.70 -7.26 4.06
N TYR A 313 6.86 -6.69 3.77
CA TYR A 313 7.11 -5.25 3.84
C TYR A 313 7.41 -4.68 2.46
N THR A 314 6.93 -3.48 2.19
CA THR A 314 7.34 -2.70 1.01
C THR A 314 8.55 -1.84 1.38
N VAL A 315 9.63 -1.99 0.63
CA VAL A 315 10.91 -1.28 0.81
C VAL A 315 11.07 -0.26 -0.32
N GLU A 316 11.28 0.99 0.05
CA GLU A 316 11.66 2.07 -0.86
C GLU A 316 13.16 2.36 -0.73
N VAL A 317 13.85 2.45 -1.87
CA VAL A 317 15.30 2.74 -1.93
C VAL A 317 15.56 3.89 -2.89
N PHE A 318 16.32 4.88 -2.41
CA PHE A 318 16.91 5.91 -3.25
C PHE A 318 18.35 5.53 -3.60
N LEU A 319 18.63 5.43 -4.90
CA LEU A 319 19.95 5.09 -5.41
C LEU A 319 20.55 6.33 -6.06
N HIS A 320 21.61 6.87 -5.48
CA HIS A 320 22.37 7.98 -6.05
C HIS A 320 23.59 7.44 -6.82
N TYR A 321 23.91 8.05 -7.96
CA TYR A 321 25.03 7.63 -8.80
C TYR A 321 25.52 8.77 -9.70
N GLU A 322 26.69 8.56 -10.30
CA GLU A 322 27.19 9.35 -11.42
C GLU A 322 27.13 8.49 -12.69
N PHE A 323 26.65 9.05 -13.80
CA PHE A 323 26.62 8.34 -15.08
C PHE A 323 27.74 8.84 -16.00
N ILE A 324 28.83 8.06 -16.10
CA ILE A 324 30.04 8.43 -16.83
C ILE A 324 30.30 7.37 -17.91
N ASP A 325 30.49 7.82 -19.15
CA ASP A 325 30.81 6.96 -20.31
C ASP A 325 29.86 5.77 -20.53
N GLY A 326 28.59 5.92 -20.11
CA GLY A 326 27.57 4.89 -20.26
C GLY A 326 27.49 3.90 -19.11
N GLU A 327 28.25 4.10 -18.02
CA GLU A 327 28.26 3.25 -16.83
C GLU A 327 27.81 4.00 -15.57
N LEU A 328 27.13 3.30 -14.67
CA LEU A 328 26.86 3.77 -13.32
C LEU A 328 28.13 3.68 -12.48
N VAL A 329 28.61 4.82 -11.99
CA VAL A 329 29.78 4.95 -11.13
C VAL A 329 29.36 5.52 -9.78
N ASN A 330 30.06 5.13 -8.71
CA ASN A 330 29.80 5.61 -7.35
C ASN A 330 28.35 5.35 -6.87
N ALA A 331 27.69 4.33 -7.41
CA ALA A 331 26.31 4.01 -7.09
C ALA A 331 26.16 3.61 -5.61
N LYS A 332 25.26 4.29 -4.91
CA LYS A 332 25.06 4.10 -3.47
C LYS A 332 23.58 4.18 -3.12
N ALA A 333 23.07 3.10 -2.53
CA ALA A 333 21.75 3.08 -1.92
C ALA A 333 21.78 3.89 -0.62
N ASP A 334 21.36 5.16 -0.73
CA ASP A 334 21.35 6.17 0.31
C ASP A 334 19.89 6.50 0.62
N GLY A 335 19.37 5.95 1.72
CA GLY A 335 17.95 6.01 2.07
C GLY A 335 17.26 4.70 1.72
N LEU A 336 17.17 3.83 2.72
CA LEU A 336 16.28 2.67 2.72
C LEU A 336 15.16 2.97 3.71
N TYR A 337 13.93 2.90 3.24
CA TYR A 337 12.74 3.11 4.05
C TYR A 337 11.83 1.90 3.92
N ILE A 338 11.28 1.43 5.05
CA ILE A 338 10.34 0.33 5.08
C ILE A 338 8.96 0.88 5.44
N ALA A 339 8.00 0.77 4.52
CA ALA A 339 6.66 1.30 4.72
C ALA A 339 5.99 0.67 5.95
N GLY A 340 5.28 1.50 6.73
CA GLY A 340 4.51 1.05 7.90
C GLY A 340 5.30 0.81 9.18
N THR A 341 6.62 1.03 9.19
CA THR A 341 7.47 0.80 10.38
C THR A 341 7.75 2.06 11.21
N SER A 342 7.38 3.24 10.73
CA SER A 342 7.67 4.52 11.40
C SER A 342 6.98 4.71 12.76
N GLY A 343 5.90 3.96 13.04
CA GLY A 343 5.23 3.92 14.34
C GLY A 343 5.66 2.75 15.23
N GLY A 344 6.67 1.98 14.82
CA GLY A 344 7.02 0.68 15.38
C GLY A 344 6.30 -0.48 14.70
N ILE A 345 6.69 -1.70 15.07
CA ILE A 345 6.16 -2.95 14.54
C ILE A 345 5.22 -3.56 15.57
N GLU A 346 3.95 -3.74 15.19
CA GLU A 346 2.94 -4.37 16.03
C GLU A 346 2.94 -5.90 15.82
N VAL A 347 3.02 -6.65 16.91
CA VAL A 347 2.90 -8.12 16.93
C VAL A 347 1.75 -8.54 17.84
N ALA A 348 1.18 -9.73 17.63
CA ALA A 348 0.12 -10.26 18.47
C ALA A 348 0.51 -11.65 18.98
N VAL A 349 1.28 -11.69 20.08
CA VAL A 349 1.72 -12.93 20.73
C VAL A 349 0.87 -13.17 21.97
N GLU A 350 0.13 -14.28 21.97
CA GLU A 350 -0.71 -14.68 23.10
C GLU A 350 0.06 -15.59 24.07
N GLU A 351 -0.33 -15.60 25.35
CA GLU A 351 0.19 -16.60 26.30
C GLU A 351 -0.11 -18.03 25.83
N ASN A 352 -1.26 -18.21 25.19
CA ASN A 352 -1.72 -19.47 24.62
C ASN A 352 -2.25 -19.20 23.21
N GLU A 353 -1.54 -19.69 22.19
CA GLU A 353 -2.10 -19.72 20.84
C GLU A 353 -3.29 -20.69 20.81
N PRO A 354 -4.44 -20.30 20.24
CA PRO A 354 -5.56 -21.20 20.14
C PRO A 354 -5.20 -22.39 19.22
N ASP A 355 -5.32 -23.61 19.75
CA ASP A 355 -5.14 -24.87 19.00
C ASP A 355 -6.21 -24.99 17.89
N TRP A 356 -6.03 -24.31 16.76
CA TRP A 356 -6.75 -24.64 15.52
C TRP A 356 -5.73 -24.85 14.40
N ARG A 357 -5.40 -26.12 14.19
CA ARG A 357 -4.81 -26.62 12.93
C ARG A 357 -5.90 -27.17 12.03
#